data_AF-A0A1A7KDX8-F1
#
_entry.id   AF-A0A1A7KDX8-F1
#
_cell.length_a   1.000
_cell.length_b   1.000
_cell.length_c   1.000
_cell.angle_alpha   90.00
_cell.angle_beta   90.00
_cell.angle_gamma   90.00
#
_symmetry.space_group_name_H-M   'P 1'
#
loop_
_entity.id
_entity.type
_entity.pdbx_description
1 polymer ?
#
loop_
_entity_poly.entity_id
_entity_poly.type
_entity_poly.pdbx_seq_one_letter_code
_entity_poly.pdbx_strand_id
1 'polypeptide(L)'
;MQTNQQLSDLIALDLGINLINRRPYAKEVFKWQDIELLPHSSTDTLLCEIYEWNGRNWRTTNNNLIGYLFSGEQLNTVKNQLLNTPKHTALIPDFEFTKDSMIEYGLSLPSLFNIGINGNINSAKNFSIRVNGVTKSRITNIDSPGIEILKSFSEFTQSKSKTYRKNIKFNYLSISLFYAESVEIFLEKESGVALDVSFQTTNVNVEAKVDTDTKKHFVLKYSGNQAPFAAKFTKGKNFDVE
;
A
#
# COMPACT_ATOMS: atom_id res chain seq x y z
N MET A 1 -4.41 -7.50 -21.73
CA MET A 1 -3.64 -7.33 -20.49
C MET A 1 -2.17 -7.32 -20.87
N GLN A 2 -1.38 -6.37 -20.37
CA GLN A 2 0.07 -6.36 -20.58
C GLN A 2 0.72 -7.40 -19.67
N THR A 3 1.72 -8.13 -20.16
CA THR A 3 2.50 -9.06 -19.34
C THR A 3 3.47 -8.31 -18.45
N ASN A 4 3.97 -8.98 -17.39
CA ASN A 4 4.97 -8.38 -16.51
C ASN A 4 6.26 -7.96 -17.24
N GLN A 5 6.65 -8.72 -18.27
CA GLN A 5 7.79 -8.37 -19.13
C GLN A 5 7.53 -7.08 -19.90
N GLN A 6 6.37 -6.97 -20.56
CA GLN A 6 6.00 -5.77 -21.31
C GLN A 6 5.95 -4.53 -20.41
N LEU A 7 5.42 -4.66 -19.18
CA LEU A 7 5.41 -3.57 -18.21
C LEU A 7 6.83 -3.16 -17.79
N SER A 8 7.72 -4.12 -17.57
CA SER A 8 9.13 -3.84 -17.24
C SER A 8 9.88 -3.16 -18.39
N ASP A 9 9.62 -3.57 -19.64
CA ASP A 9 10.22 -2.96 -20.83
C ASP A 9 9.74 -1.51 -21.01
N LEU A 10 8.47 -1.23 -20.73
CA LEU A 10 7.92 0.13 -20.75
C LEU A 10 8.54 1.02 -19.66
N ILE A 11 8.74 0.49 -18.45
CA ILE A 11 9.47 1.20 -17.38
C ILE A 11 10.88 1.54 -17.85
N ALA A 12 11.60 0.54 -18.38
CA ALA A 12 12.97 0.71 -18.84
C ALA A 12 13.07 1.82 -19.89
N LEU A 13 12.13 1.82 -20.85
CA LEU A 13 12.03 2.82 -21.90
C LEU A 13 11.73 4.23 -21.35
N ASP A 14 10.71 4.36 -20.50
CA ASP A 14 10.25 5.66 -20.00
C ASP A 14 11.28 6.32 -19.07
N LEU A 15 11.92 5.52 -18.21
CA LEU A 15 12.91 6.02 -17.25
C LEU A 15 14.33 6.06 -17.82
N GLY A 16 14.56 5.55 -19.03
CA GLY A 16 15.89 5.44 -19.63
C GLY A 16 16.85 4.55 -18.82
N ILE A 17 16.32 3.49 -18.18
CA ILE A 17 17.11 2.56 -17.36
C ILE A 17 17.23 1.20 -18.04
N ASN A 18 18.28 0.46 -17.70
CA ASN A 18 18.47 -0.90 -18.21
C ASN A 18 18.10 -1.94 -17.15
N LEU A 19 17.13 -2.81 -17.48
CA LEU A 19 16.63 -3.88 -16.62
C LEU A 19 17.01 -5.25 -17.19
N ILE A 20 18.29 -5.63 -17.08
CA ILE A 20 18.76 -6.94 -17.56
C ILE A 20 18.70 -7.96 -16.43
N ASN A 21 17.93 -9.03 -16.63
CA ASN A 21 17.85 -10.20 -15.74
C ASN A 21 17.55 -9.85 -14.26
N ARG A 22 16.87 -8.72 -14.02
CA ARG A 22 16.45 -8.31 -12.69
C ARG A 22 15.05 -7.75 -12.71
N ARG A 23 14.42 -7.78 -11.55
CA ARG A 23 13.15 -7.12 -11.31
C ARG A 23 13.38 -5.60 -11.17
N PRO A 24 12.43 -4.74 -11.61
CA PRO A 24 12.50 -3.33 -11.27
C PRO A 24 12.45 -3.14 -9.76
N TYR A 25 13.25 -2.20 -9.27
CA TYR A 25 13.19 -1.78 -7.89
C TYR A 25 11.95 -0.92 -7.67
N ALA A 26 11.40 -0.96 -6.46
CA ALA A 26 10.24 -0.17 -6.08
C ALA A 26 10.39 1.32 -6.47
N LYS A 27 11.59 1.88 -6.27
CA LYS A 27 11.91 3.26 -6.66
C LYS A 27 11.74 3.59 -8.14
N GLU A 28 12.00 2.61 -9.00
CA GLU A 28 11.87 2.75 -10.44
C GLU A 28 10.39 2.73 -10.79
N VAL A 29 9.65 1.75 -10.25
CA VAL A 29 8.19 1.67 -10.40
C VAL A 29 7.49 2.93 -9.91
N PHE A 30 7.90 3.49 -8.77
CA PHE A 30 7.26 4.68 -8.19
C PHE A 30 7.48 5.92 -9.04
N LYS A 31 8.67 6.08 -9.62
CA LYS A 31 8.94 7.17 -10.57
C LYS A 31 8.11 7.04 -11.82
N TRP A 32 7.99 5.83 -12.36
CA TRP A 32 7.22 5.57 -13.58
C TRP A 32 5.72 5.83 -13.40
N GLN A 33 5.16 5.46 -12.25
CA GLN A 33 3.72 5.57 -11.98
C GLN A 33 3.32 6.84 -11.20
N ASP A 34 4.28 7.70 -10.86
CA ASP A 34 4.09 8.83 -9.94
C ASP A 34 3.38 8.39 -8.63
N ILE A 35 3.84 7.25 -8.09
CA ILE A 35 3.26 6.61 -6.91
C ILE A 35 4.00 7.05 -5.65
N GLU A 36 3.23 7.50 -4.66
CA GLU A 36 3.73 7.74 -3.32
C GLU A 36 3.28 6.59 -2.40
N LEU A 37 4.21 5.71 -2.03
CA LEU A 37 3.92 4.67 -1.05
C LEU A 37 3.96 5.20 0.37
N LEU A 38 3.04 4.67 1.18
CA LEU A 38 2.97 5.01 2.59
C LEU A 38 3.52 3.94 3.50
N PRO A 39 4.11 4.29 4.65
CA PRO A 39 4.58 3.34 5.66
C PRO A 39 3.46 2.55 6.38
N HIS A 40 2.24 2.53 5.85
CA HIS A 40 1.08 1.88 6.44
C HIS A 40 0.76 0.62 5.65
N SER A 41 0.81 -0.55 6.28
CA SER A 41 -0.32 -1.45 6.05
C SER A 41 -1.14 -1.47 7.28
N SER A 42 -2.40 -1.50 6.99
CA SER A 42 -3.38 -2.05 7.87
C SER A 42 -4.54 -2.36 6.96
N THR A 43 -5.28 -3.36 7.33
CA THR A 43 -6.69 -3.51 6.98
C THR A 43 -7.51 -2.22 7.23
N ASP A 44 -7.00 -1.24 7.99
CA ASP A 44 -7.62 0.06 8.28
C ASP A 44 -7.39 1.14 7.22
N THR A 45 -6.48 0.92 6.26
CA THR A 45 -6.27 1.87 5.16
C THR A 45 -7.42 1.74 4.17
N LEU A 46 -8.38 2.66 4.29
CA LEU A 46 -9.54 2.73 3.40
C LEU A 46 -9.42 3.94 2.46
N LEU A 47 -10.31 3.99 1.49
CA LEU A 47 -10.54 5.18 0.68
C LEU A 47 -11.00 6.33 1.59
N CYS A 48 -10.57 7.57 1.29
CA CYS A 48 -10.78 8.77 2.10
C CYS A 48 -10.14 8.75 3.51
N GLU A 49 -9.10 7.95 3.74
CA GLU A 49 -8.23 8.14 4.91
C GLU A 49 -7.45 9.45 4.77
N ILE A 50 -7.35 10.21 5.86
CA ILE A 50 -6.70 11.52 5.89
C ILE A 50 -5.22 11.37 6.23
N TYR A 51 -4.39 11.96 5.35
CA TYR A 51 -2.94 12.01 5.48
C TYR A 51 -2.43 13.46 5.55
N GLU A 52 -1.41 13.66 6.38
CA GLU A 52 -0.72 14.94 6.54
C GLU A 52 0.73 14.83 6.07
N TRP A 53 1.19 15.83 5.31
CA TRP A 53 2.60 15.95 4.91
C TRP A 53 3.42 16.59 6.02
N ASN A 54 4.47 15.92 6.49
CA ASN A 54 5.32 16.45 7.57
C ASN A 54 6.65 17.07 7.08
N GLY A 55 6.82 17.28 5.77
CA GLY A 55 8.08 17.76 5.19
C GLY A 55 9.04 16.67 4.73
N ARG A 56 8.81 15.40 5.10
CA ARG A 56 9.61 14.25 4.65
C ARG A 56 8.77 13.08 4.16
N ASN A 57 7.71 12.75 4.90
CA ASN A 57 6.80 11.64 4.63
C ASN A 57 5.35 12.07 4.91
N TRP A 58 4.42 11.36 4.31
CA TRP A 58 3.02 11.37 4.71
C TRP A 58 2.84 10.58 6.00
N ARG A 59 1.99 11.08 6.89
CA ARG A 59 1.55 10.36 8.08
C ARG A 59 0.05 10.17 8.03
N THR A 60 -0.41 8.96 8.31
CA THR A 60 -1.82 8.77 8.62
C THR A 60 -2.15 9.63 9.84
N THR A 61 -3.29 10.29 9.79
CA THR A 61 -3.85 10.96 10.96
C THR A 61 -4.69 10.01 11.81
N ASN A 62 -4.79 8.73 11.43
CA ASN A 62 -5.75 7.72 11.90
C ASN A 62 -7.21 8.16 11.77
N ASN A 63 -7.48 9.24 11.02
CA ASN A 63 -8.83 9.71 10.75
C ASN A 63 -9.28 9.16 9.42
N ASN A 64 -10.20 8.22 9.50
CA ASN A 64 -10.85 7.65 8.36
C ASN A 64 -12.19 8.33 8.14
N LEU A 65 -12.34 9.08 7.04
CA LEU A 65 -13.59 9.77 6.76
C LEU A 65 -14.75 8.80 6.64
N ILE A 66 -14.56 7.59 6.13
CA ILE A 66 -15.63 6.59 6.01
C ILE A 66 -16.31 6.36 7.38
N GLY A 67 -15.56 6.31 8.48
CA GLY A 67 -16.11 6.19 9.84
C GLY A 67 -16.84 7.43 10.37
N TYR A 68 -16.66 8.58 9.72
CA TYR A 68 -17.41 9.81 10.01
C TYR A 68 -18.61 10.01 9.08
N LEU A 69 -18.54 9.47 7.85
CA LEU A 69 -19.60 9.52 6.85
C LEU A 69 -20.69 8.49 7.15
N PHE A 70 -20.29 7.32 7.63
CA PHE A 70 -21.17 6.20 7.95
C PHE A 70 -20.97 5.78 9.40
N SER A 71 -22.04 5.32 10.05
CA SER A 71 -22.00 4.86 11.45
C SER A 71 -22.79 3.57 11.64
N GLY A 72 -22.51 2.86 12.74
CA GLY A 72 -23.20 1.62 13.07
C GLY A 72 -23.09 0.56 11.98
N GLU A 73 -24.21 -0.05 11.63
CA GLU A 73 -24.28 -1.11 10.62
C GLU A 73 -23.88 -0.63 9.22
N GLN A 74 -24.21 0.61 8.85
CA GLN A 74 -23.86 1.18 7.54
C GLN A 74 -22.35 1.25 7.33
N LEU A 75 -21.59 1.58 8.38
CA LEU A 75 -20.13 1.59 8.32
C LEU A 75 -19.59 0.19 8.02
N ASN A 76 -20.13 -0.84 8.66
CA ASN A 76 -19.73 -2.22 8.41
C ASN A 76 -20.08 -2.66 6.99
N THR A 77 -21.25 -2.27 6.49
CA THR A 77 -21.66 -2.52 5.09
C THR A 77 -20.69 -1.89 4.09
N VAL A 78 -20.37 -0.61 4.24
CA VAL A 78 -19.45 0.10 3.33
C VAL A 78 -18.03 -0.49 3.42
N LYS A 79 -17.54 -0.83 4.62
CA LYS A 79 -16.26 -1.52 4.78
C LYS A 79 -16.24 -2.86 4.04
N ASN A 80 -17.30 -3.65 4.18
CA ASN A 80 -17.43 -4.93 3.49
C ASN A 80 -17.52 -4.75 1.97
N GLN A 81 -18.24 -3.74 1.48
CA GLN A 81 -18.29 -3.42 0.04
C GLN A 81 -16.93 -3.00 -0.50
N LEU A 82 -16.19 -2.16 0.22
CA LEU A 82 -14.83 -1.73 -0.15
C LEU A 82 -13.86 -2.93 -0.22
N LEU A 83 -13.89 -3.82 0.77
CA LEU A 83 -13.06 -5.03 0.78
C LEU A 83 -13.38 -5.98 -0.38
N ASN A 84 -14.66 -6.10 -0.73
CA ASN A 84 -15.15 -6.99 -1.78
C ASN A 84 -15.25 -6.33 -3.16
N THR A 85 -14.87 -5.05 -3.29
CA THR A 85 -14.84 -4.37 -4.59
C THR A 85 -13.92 -5.13 -5.55
N PRO A 86 -14.37 -5.37 -6.80
CA PRO A 86 -13.55 -6.02 -7.82
C PRO A 86 -12.18 -5.35 -7.97
N LYS A 87 -11.17 -6.21 -8.03
CA LYS A 87 -9.78 -5.80 -8.21
C LYS A 87 -9.40 -5.99 -9.65
N HIS A 88 -8.74 -4.97 -10.18
CA HIS A 88 -8.23 -4.98 -11.54
C HIS A 88 -6.72 -5.01 -11.49
N THR A 89 -6.10 -5.69 -12.46
CA THR A 89 -4.66 -5.64 -12.65
C THR A 89 -4.20 -4.19 -12.68
N ALA A 90 -3.28 -3.84 -11.79
CA ALA A 90 -2.63 -2.55 -11.86
C ALA A 90 -1.65 -2.59 -13.04
N LEU A 91 -1.45 -1.47 -13.73
CA LEU A 91 -0.40 -1.35 -14.74
C LEU A 91 0.95 -1.13 -14.04
N ILE A 92 1.30 -2.05 -13.15
CA ILE A 92 2.45 -2.02 -12.27
C ILE A 92 3.09 -3.39 -12.38
N PRO A 93 4.35 -3.50 -12.85
CA PRO A 93 5.02 -4.79 -12.88
C PRO A 93 5.31 -5.26 -11.46
N ASP A 94 5.57 -6.54 -11.30
CA ASP A 94 6.12 -7.06 -10.06
C ASP A 94 7.44 -6.34 -9.76
N PHE A 95 7.63 -5.94 -8.51
CA PHE A 95 8.78 -5.13 -8.11
C PHE A 95 9.41 -5.63 -6.80
N GLU A 96 10.58 -5.10 -6.47
CA GLU A 96 11.25 -5.45 -5.23
C GLU A 96 11.71 -4.23 -4.42
N PHE A 97 11.59 -4.36 -3.10
CA PHE A 97 12.30 -3.53 -2.14
C PHE A 97 13.58 -4.24 -1.74
N THR A 98 14.70 -3.54 -1.84
CA THR A 98 15.98 -3.97 -1.31
C THR A 98 16.19 -3.37 0.06
N LYS A 99 17.13 -3.91 0.83
CA LYS A 99 17.59 -3.34 2.10
C LYS A 99 17.84 -1.82 1.97
N ASP A 100 18.55 -1.42 0.93
CA ASP A 100 18.91 -0.01 0.72
C ASP A 100 17.69 0.85 0.44
N SER A 101 16.75 0.38 -0.39
CA SER A 101 15.52 1.14 -0.64
C SER A 101 14.64 1.23 0.61
N MET A 102 14.59 0.17 1.41
CA MET A 102 13.88 0.17 2.69
C MET A 102 14.45 1.19 3.68
N ILE A 103 15.78 1.33 3.74
CA ILE A 103 16.45 2.33 4.58
C ILE A 103 16.22 3.74 4.02
N GLU A 104 16.43 3.94 2.72
CA GLU A 104 16.36 5.24 2.03
C GLU A 104 14.99 5.90 2.19
N TYR A 105 13.91 5.13 2.01
CA TYR A 105 12.57 5.69 2.08
C TYR A 105 12.09 5.98 3.49
N GLY A 106 12.86 5.60 4.53
CA GLY A 106 12.40 5.64 5.91
C GLY A 106 11.06 4.92 6.09
N LEU A 107 10.70 4.07 5.13
CA LEU A 107 9.48 3.32 5.14
C LEU A 107 9.71 2.30 6.23
N SER A 108 8.83 2.30 7.24
CA SER A 108 8.48 1.04 7.88
C SER A 108 7.75 0.20 6.83
N LEU A 109 8.45 -0.21 5.77
CA LEU A 109 8.02 -1.15 4.75
C LEU A 109 7.58 -2.50 5.31
N PRO A 110 8.10 -2.96 6.47
CA PRO A 110 7.40 -3.94 7.30
C PRO A 110 5.88 -3.68 7.36
N SER A 111 5.52 -2.44 7.73
CA SER A 111 4.24 -1.77 7.42
C SER A 111 3.42 -2.44 6.37
N LEU A 112 3.80 -2.19 5.12
CA LEU A 112 3.02 -2.25 3.89
C LEU A 112 2.38 -3.61 3.55
N PHE A 113 2.81 -4.70 4.18
CA PHE A 113 2.22 -6.02 3.96
C PHE A 113 2.03 -6.82 5.25
N ASN A 114 1.79 -6.14 6.38
CA ASN A 114 1.70 -6.75 7.71
C ASN A 114 2.95 -7.56 8.07
N ILE A 115 4.13 -7.11 7.64
CA ILE A 115 5.43 -7.71 7.95
C ILE A 115 6.02 -6.91 9.12
N GLY A 116 6.58 -7.55 10.14
CA GLY A 116 7.36 -6.88 11.17
C GLY A 116 8.83 -7.21 10.97
N ILE A 117 9.71 -6.24 11.17
CA ILE A 117 11.16 -6.49 11.25
C ILE A 117 11.58 -6.23 12.69
N ASN A 118 12.11 -7.26 13.34
CA ASN A 118 12.62 -7.20 14.70
C ASN A 118 14.15 -7.09 14.64
N GLY A 119 14.72 -5.98 15.08
CA GLY A 119 16.16 -5.73 15.05
C GLY A 119 16.59 -4.69 14.02
N ASN A 120 17.91 -4.50 13.88
CA ASN A 120 18.46 -3.50 12.98
C ASN A 120 18.60 -4.05 11.55
N ILE A 121 17.76 -3.61 10.62
CA ILE A 121 17.86 -4.01 9.20
C ILE A 121 19.26 -3.76 8.59
N ASN A 122 20.02 -2.78 9.12
CA ASN A 122 21.38 -2.49 8.67
C ASN A 122 22.35 -3.66 8.91
N SER A 123 22.07 -4.55 9.86
CA SER A 123 22.89 -5.74 10.12
C SER A 123 22.52 -6.95 9.24
N ALA A 124 21.50 -6.84 8.38
CA ALA A 124 21.23 -7.87 7.38
C ALA A 124 22.37 -7.90 6.35
N LYS A 125 22.82 -9.09 5.98
CA LYS A 125 23.71 -9.27 4.82
C LYS A 125 22.93 -9.04 3.53
N ASN A 126 21.74 -9.63 3.44
CA ASN A 126 20.79 -9.36 2.39
C ASN A 126 19.38 -9.30 2.98
N PHE A 127 18.57 -8.36 2.51
CA PHE A 127 17.16 -8.33 2.83
C PHE A 127 16.40 -7.77 1.64
N SER A 128 15.38 -8.50 1.17
CA SER A 128 14.51 -8.02 0.11
C SER A 128 13.08 -8.49 0.29
N ILE A 129 12.16 -7.65 -0.15
CA ILE A 129 10.73 -7.93 -0.19
C ILE A 129 10.28 -7.80 -1.64
N ARG A 130 9.81 -8.90 -2.21
CA ARG A 130 9.28 -8.94 -3.59
C ARG A 130 7.77 -8.86 -3.54
N VAL A 131 7.20 -7.95 -4.30
CA VAL A 131 5.75 -7.74 -4.41
C VAL A 131 5.28 -8.28 -5.75
N ASN A 132 4.27 -9.14 -5.73
CA ASN A 132 3.77 -9.84 -6.91
C ASN A 132 2.27 -9.60 -7.12
N GLY A 133 1.85 -9.53 -8.38
CA GLY A 133 0.44 -9.53 -8.76
C GLY A 133 -0.30 -8.30 -8.22
N VAL A 134 0.23 -7.11 -8.48
CA VAL A 134 -0.34 -5.87 -7.97
C VAL A 134 -1.69 -5.62 -8.64
N THR A 135 -2.72 -5.45 -7.82
CA THR A 135 -4.05 -5.08 -8.26
C THR A 135 -4.46 -3.76 -7.62
N LYS A 136 -5.39 -3.07 -8.26
CA LYS A 136 -6.03 -1.86 -7.73
C LYS A 136 -7.52 -2.09 -7.59
N SER A 137 -8.10 -1.60 -6.50
CA SER A 137 -9.55 -1.49 -6.41
C SER A 137 -9.98 -0.23 -7.13
N ARG A 138 -10.85 -0.37 -8.13
CA ARG A 138 -11.44 0.77 -8.82
C ARG A 138 -12.77 1.09 -8.13
N ILE A 139 -12.79 2.18 -7.39
CA ILE A 139 -14.02 2.74 -6.84
C ILE A 139 -14.45 3.86 -7.79
N THR A 140 -15.59 3.68 -8.45
CA THR A 140 -16.15 4.67 -9.39
C THR A 140 -17.16 5.53 -8.65
N ASN A 141 -17.38 6.75 -9.14
CA ASN A 141 -18.42 7.63 -8.62
C ASN A 141 -19.84 7.28 -9.10
N ILE A 142 -19.96 6.28 -9.99
CA ILE A 142 -21.24 5.85 -10.57
C ILE A 142 -21.79 4.57 -9.95
N ASP A 143 -20.94 3.78 -9.27
CA ASP A 143 -21.33 2.51 -8.64
C ASP A 143 -21.12 2.54 -7.12
N SER A 144 -21.83 1.66 -6.41
CA SER A 144 -21.61 1.43 -4.98
C SER A 144 -20.28 0.67 -4.75
N PRO A 145 -19.50 0.99 -3.69
CA PRO A 145 -19.79 1.98 -2.65
C PRO A 145 -19.38 3.42 -2.99
N GLY A 146 -18.74 3.68 -4.14
CA GLY A 146 -18.14 4.98 -4.43
C GLY A 146 -19.12 6.14 -4.53
N ILE A 147 -20.28 5.94 -5.18
CA ILE A 147 -21.33 6.97 -5.23
C ILE A 147 -21.86 7.33 -3.82
N GLU A 148 -21.98 6.33 -2.93
CA GLU A 148 -22.47 6.52 -1.56
C GLU A 148 -21.45 7.30 -0.72
N ILE A 149 -20.16 6.94 -0.86
CA ILE A 149 -19.05 7.63 -0.19
C ILE A 149 -18.98 9.09 -0.63
N LEU A 150 -19.08 9.35 -1.94
CA LEU A 150 -19.03 10.72 -2.49
C LEU A 150 -20.22 11.57 -2.06
N LYS A 151 -21.43 11.02 -2.12
CA LYS A 151 -22.64 11.70 -1.66
C LYS A 151 -22.52 12.07 -0.19
N SER A 152 -22.14 11.11 0.65
CA SER A 152 -21.99 11.32 2.09
C SER A 152 -20.88 12.32 2.40
N PHE A 153 -19.75 12.27 1.67
CA PHE A 153 -18.67 13.24 1.81
C PHE A 153 -19.11 14.67 1.47
N SER A 154 -19.86 14.84 0.39
CA SER A 154 -20.42 16.14 0.00
C SER A 154 -21.36 16.71 1.08
N GLU A 155 -22.29 15.90 1.58
CA GLU A 155 -23.23 16.29 2.66
C GLU A 155 -22.48 16.62 3.97
N PHE A 156 -21.49 15.81 4.30
CA PHE A 156 -20.68 15.96 5.50
C PHE A 156 -19.83 17.25 5.48
N THR A 157 -19.22 17.58 4.35
CA THR A 157 -18.45 18.83 4.21
C THR A 157 -19.32 20.08 4.23
N GLN A 158 -20.63 19.98 4.04
CA GLN A 158 -21.55 21.12 4.21
C GLN A 158 -21.96 21.32 5.68
N SER A 159 -22.11 20.24 6.44
CA SER A 159 -22.67 20.25 7.81
C SER A 159 -21.65 20.45 8.94
N LYS A 160 -20.33 20.32 8.69
CA LYS A 160 -19.29 20.41 9.73
C LYS A 160 -18.69 21.81 9.94
N SER A 161 -18.07 22.00 11.10
CA SER A 161 -17.46 23.28 11.51
C SER A 161 -16.41 23.78 10.51
N LYS A 162 -16.24 25.11 10.44
CA LYS A 162 -15.24 25.75 9.56
C LYS A 162 -13.82 25.19 9.79
N THR A 163 -13.47 24.91 11.04
CA THR A 163 -12.15 24.34 11.42
C THR A 163 -11.97 22.92 10.88
N TYR A 164 -12.99 22.07 10.98
CA TYR A 164 -12.89 20.69 10.50
C TYR A 164 -12.80 20.62 8.96
N ARG A 165 -13.60 21.44 8.28
CA ARG A 165 -13.51 21.60 6.81
C ARG A 165 -12.12 22.11 6.40
N LYS A 166 -11.57 23.05 7.15
CA LYS A 166 -10.20 23.54 6.97
C LYS A 166 -9.20 22.38 7.07
N ASN A 167 -9.33 21.50 8.06
CA ASN A 167 -8.46 20.36 8.25
C ASN A 167 -8.46 19.40 7.05
N ILE A 168 -9.64 18.99 6.57
CA ILE A 168 -9.75 18.15 5.37
C ILE A 168 -9.16 18.86 4.14
N LYS A 169 -9.43 20.16 3.98
CA LYS A 169 -8.98 20.97 2.83
C LYS A 169 -7.45 21.03 2.70
N PHE A 170 -6.74 21.07 3.83
CA PHE A 170 -5.28 21.17 3.86
C PHE A 170 -4.57 19.83 3.83
N ASN A 171 -5.25 18.76 4.23
CA ASN A 171 -4.76 17.40 4.17
C ASN A 171 -5.11 16.70 2.86
N TYR A 172 -4.59 15.49 2.71
CA TYR A 172 -4.71 14.65 1.54
C TYR A 172 -5.55 13.43 1.86
N LEU A 173 -6.26 12.92 0.85
CA LEU A 173 -7.16 11.79 0.94
C LEU A 173 -6.67 10.66 0.06
N SER A 174 -6.66 9.44 0.60
CA SER A 174 -6.46 8.24 -0.23
C SER A 174 -7.63 8.10 -1.23
N ILE A 175 -7.30 7.92 -2.50
CA ILE A 175 -8.32 7.78 -3.56
C ILE A 175 -8.23 6.44 -4.29
N SER A 176 -7.18 5.67 -4.05
CA SER A 176 -6.99 4.35 -4.64
C SER A 176 -6.22 3.46 -3.68
N LEU A 177 -6.66 2.22 -3.60
CA LEU A 177 -6.03 1.18 -2.78
C LEU A 177 -5.43 0.12 -3.71
N PHE A 178 -4.17 -0.19 -3.47
CA PHE A 178 -3.42 -1.21 -4.18
C PHE A 178 -3.21 -2.41 -3.27
N TYR A 179 -3.20 -3.60 -3.87
CA TYR A 179 -3.13 -4.87 -3.17
C TYR A 179 -2.11 -5.75 -3.87
N ALA A 180 -1.36 -6.52 -3.09
CA ALA A 180 -0.49 -7.56 -3.62
C ALA A 180 -1.19 -8.91 -3.53
N GLU A 181 -1.08 -9.72 -4.59
CA GLU A 181 -1.52 -11.12 -4.55
C GLU A 181 -0.60 -11.93 -3.61
N SER A 182 0.71 -11.72 -3.74
CA SER A 182 1.68 -12.32 -2.84
C SER A 182 2.88 -11.43 -2.61
N VAL A 183 3.54 -11.69 -1.49
CA VAL A 183 4.80 -11.05 -1.12
C VAL A 183 5.79 -12.13 -0.74
N GLU A 184 7.01 -12.03 -1.26
CA GLU A 184 8.11 -12.91 -0.86
C GLU A 184 9.12 -12.13 -0.02
N ILE A 185 9.56 -12.74 1.07
CA ILE A 185 10.53 -12.16 1.99
C ILE A 185 11.80 -12.98 1.89
N PHE A 186 12.92 -12.31 1.61
CA PHE A 186 14.25 -12.90 1.64
C PHE A 186 15.06 -12.21 2.73
N LEU A 187 15.59 -12.98 3.67
CA LEU A 187 16.49 -12.49 4.71
C LEU A 187 17.72 -13.38 4.76
N GLU A 188 18.90 -12.77 4.68
CA GLU A 188 20.18 -13.40 4.99
C GLU A 188 20.92 -12.54 6.02
N LYS A 189 21.38 -13.18 7.09
CA LYS A 189 22.12 -12.54 8.19
C LYS A 189 23.26 -13.44 8.68
N GLU A 190 24.24 -12.81 9.31
CA GLU A 190 25.32 -13.53 10.00
C GLU A 190 24.79 -14.21 11.28
N SER A 191 25.51 -15.24 11.72
CA SER A 191 25.20 -15.90 13.01
C SER A 191 25.34 -14.91 14.17
N GLY A 192 24.46 -15.02 15.17
CA GLY A 192 24.44 -14.12 16.33
C GLY A 192 23.80 -12.75 16.08
N VAL A 193 23.43 -12.40 14.84
CA VAL A 193 22.66 -11.18 14.55
C VAL A 193 21.21 -11.37 14.96
N ALA A 194 20.75 -10.54 15.91
CA ALA A 194 19.36 -10.47 16.35
C ALA A 194 18.49 -9.66 15.37
N LEU A 195 18.27 -10.24 14.18
CA LEU A 195 17.38 -9.71 13.15
C LEU A 195 16.40 -10.80 12.74
N ASP A 196 15.11 -10.52 12.80
CA ASP A 196 14.07 -11.47 12.37
C ASP A 196 12.90 -10.76 11.69
N VAL A 197 12.09 -11.54 10.99
CA VAL A 197 10.82 -11.12 10.39
C VAL A 197 9.66 -11.77 11.11
N SER A 198 8.59 -11.02 11.26
CA SER A 198 7.29 -11.51 11.75
C SER A 198 6.22 -11.10 10.75
N PHE A 199 5.06 -11.75 10.79
CA PHE A 199 3.94 -11.38 9.94
C PHE A 199 2.64 -11.93 10.51
N GLN A 200 1.52 -11.28 10.20
CA GLN A 200 0.20 -11.80 10.55
C GLN A 200 -0.15 -13.03 9.72
N THR A 201 -0.68 -14.07 10.36
CA THR A 201 -1.06 -15.33 9.70
C THR A 201 -2.57 -15.45 9.44
N THR A 202 -3.39 -14.62 10.07
CA THR A 202 -4.84 -14.58 9.82
C THR A 202 -5.10 -14.20 8.37
N ASN A 203 -5.80 -15.06 7.62
CA ASN A 203 -6.10 -14.86 6.20
C ASN A 203 -4.85 -14.68 5.31
N VAL A 204 -3.71 -15.23 5.74
CA VAL A 204 -2.47 -15.26 4.95
C VAL A 204 -1.96 -16.70 4.92
N ASN A 205 -1.84 -17.26 3.73
CA ASN A 205 -1.17 -18.54 3.55
C ASN A 205 0.34 -18.29 3.48
N VAL A 206 1.06 -18.82 4.45
CA VAL A 206 2.51 -18.67 4.58
C VAL A 206 3.19 -19.97 4.15
N GLU A 207 4.01 -19.88 3.13
CA GLU A 207 4.89 -20.97 2.70
C GLU A 207 6.35 -20.63 3.03
N ALA A 208 6.95 -21.40 3.92
CA ALA A 208 8.38 -21.30 4.23
C ALA A 208 9.18 -22.15 3.23
N LYS A 209 9.92 -21.51 2.33
CA LYS A 209 10.84 -22.18 1.40
C LYS A 209 12.18 -22.48 2.08
N VAL A 210 12.63 -21.56 2.94
CA VAL A 210 13.82 -21.69 3.77
C VAL A 210 13.52 -21.00 5.10
N ASP A 211 13.79 -21.65 6.23
CA ASP A 211 13.68 -21.03 7.55
C ASP A 211 14.79 -21.58 8.45
N THR A 212 15.93 -20.90 8.43
CA THR A 212 17.07 -21.17 9.30
C THR A 212 17.47 -19.92 10.06
N ASP A 213 18.33 -20.09 11.06
CA ASP A 213 18.83 -18.98 11.87
C ASP A 213 19.53 -17.89 11.05
N THR A 214 20.06 -18.19 9.88
CA THR A 214 20.84 -17.24 9.06
C THR A 214 20.18 -16.93 7.72
N LYS A 215 19.24 -17.76 7.25
CA LYS A 215 18.56 -17.58 5.97
C LYS A 215 17.08 -17.87 6.10
N LYS A 216 16.25 -16.92 5.65
CA LYS A 216 14.81 -17.08 5.57
C LYS A 216 14.29 -16.71 4.18
N HIS A 217 13.39 -17.53 3.67
CA HIS A 217 12.62 -17.28 2.46
C HIS A 217 11.17 -17.69 2.72
N PHE A 218 10.30 -16.70 2.83
CA PHE A 218 8.86 -16.91 3.00
C PHE A 218 8.09 -16.38 1.80
N VAL A 219 7.00 -17.06 1.45
CA VAL A 219 6.01 -16.61 0.47
C VAL A 219 4.69 -16.43 1.19
N LEU A 220 4.19 -15.20 1.22
CA LEU A 220 2.95 -14.80 1.88
C LEU A 220 1.90 -14.58 0.79
N LYS A 221 0.85 -15.39 0.77
CA LYS A 221 -0.29 -15.25 -0.15
C LYS A 221 -1.50 -14.75 0.63
N TYR A 222 -2.00 -13.56 0.29
CA TYR A 222 -3.09 -12.92 1.03
C TYR A 222 -4.44 -13.41 0.51
N SER A 223 -5.27 -14.00 1.37
CA SER A 223 -6.66 -14.26 1.04
C SER A 223 -7.53 -13.07 1.43
N GLY A 224 -8.52 -12.73 0.62
CA GLY A 224 -9.53 -11.72 1.01
C GLY A 224 -9.01 -10.30 1.19
N ASN A 225 -8.00 -9.88 0.42
CA ASN A 225 -7.66 -8.45 0.23
C ASN A 225 -7.11 -7.73 1.48
N GLN A 226 -6.19 -8.37 2.21
CA GLN A 226 -5.80 -7.95 3.57
C GLN A 226 -4.56 -7.06 3.68
N ALA A 227 -3.84 -6.82 2.58
CA ALA A 227 -2.66 -5.97 2.58
C ALA A 227 -2.82 -4.80 1.59
N PRO A 228 -3.84 -3.92 1.78
CA PRO A 228 -3.91 -2.70 1.00
C PRO A 228 -2.79 -1.75 1.40
N PHE A 229 -2.33 -0.99 0.41
CA PHE A 229 -1.60 0.24 0.64
C PHE A 229 -2.17 1.36 -0.22
N ALA A 230 -2.04 2.59 0.27
CA ALA A 230 -2.37 3.77 -0.50
C ALA A 230 -1.14 4.20 -1.31
N ALA A 231 -1.37 4.41 -2.61
CA ALA A 231 -0.32 4.77 -3.56
C ALA A 231 -0.68 6.02 -4.39
N LYS A 232 -1.89 6.57 -4.18
CA LYS A 232 -2.38 7.80 -4.83
C LYS A 232 -3.19 8.63 -3.86
N PHE A 233 -2.81 9.91 -3.75
CA PHE A 233 -3.51 10.91 -2.96
C PHE A 233 -4.04 12.03 -3.83
N THR A 234 -5.09 12.66 -3.34
CA THR A 234 -5.47 14.00 -3.79
C THR A 234 -5.63 14.90 -2.59
N LYS A 235 -5.31 16.19 -2.76
CA LYS A 235 -5.57 17.18 -1.74
C LYS A 235 -7.08 17.24 -1.50
N GLY A 236 -7.54 17.30 -0.26
CA GLY A 236 -8.99 17.20 0.05
C GLY A 236 -9.85 18.25 -0.68
N LYS A 237 -9.32 19.44 -0.99
CA LYS A 237 -10.02 20.45 -1.81
C LYS A 237 -10.15 20.11 -3.30
N ASN A 238 -9.29 19.22 -3.79
CA ASN A 238 -9.20 18.74 -5.15
C ASN A 238 -9.62 17.26 -5.22
N PHE A 239 -10.33 16.77 -4.20
CA PHE A 239 -10.92 15.45 -4.25
C PHE A 239 -12.04 15.52 -5.29
N ASP A 240 -11.67 15.24 -6.54
CA ASP A 240 -12.56 15.33 -7.68
C ASP A 240 -13.73 14.38 -7.46
N VAL A 241 -14.91 14.96 -7.62
CA VAL A 241 -16.21 14.30 -7.58
C VAL A 241 -16.56 13.75 -8.99
N GLU A 242 -15.61 13.82 -9.93
CA GLU A 242 -15.73 13.37 -11.32
C GLU A 242 -15.70 11.85 -11.51
#